data_AF-A0A3M1IFV1-F1
#
_entry.id   AF-A0A3M1IFV1-F1
#
_cell.length_a   1.000
_cell.length_b   1.000
_cell.length_c   1.000
_cell.angle_alpha   90.00
_cell.angle_beta   90.00
_cell.angle_gamma   90.00
#
_symmetry.space_group_name_H-M   'P 1'
#
loop_
_entity.id
_entity.type
_entity.pdbx_description
1 polymer ?
#
loop_
_entity_poly.entity_id
_entity_poly.type
_entity_poly.pdbx_seq_one_letter_code
_entity_poly.pdbx_strand_id
1 'polypeptide(L)'
;MDLSRWRNVPKWLMAAGGAGALLGLILSPTQFAYSWLLAFMFCLSLCLGALFLVMMHHLFDAGWSVPIRRFCEHIANLVWPWLLILFIPVALLAPKLYGWMQVANPEADHALHAKWPLFTMAGFYLTSAVCFAIWIWLARNLRAASLEQDRTGAAECTFRMRRYS
;
A
#
# COMPACT_ATOMS: atom_id res chain seq x y z
N MET A 1 30.28 -7.85 -14.97
CA MET A 1 29.73 -6.48 -15.12
C MET A 1 29.89 -5.77 -13.78
N ASP A 2 30.64 -4.67 -13.73
CA ASP A 2 30.87 -3.92 -12.49
C ASP A 2 29.68 -2.99 -12.18
N LEU A 3 28.77 -3.46 -11.34
CA LEU A 3 27.54 -2.75 -10.95
C LEU A 3 27.78 -1.68 -9.86
N SER A 4 29.03 -1.51 -9.39
CA SER A 4 29.37 -0.59 -8.31
C SER A 4 29.03 0.88 -8.64
N ARG A 5 29.16 1.26 -9.91
CA ARG A 5 28.85 2.63 -10.41
C ARG A 5 27.37 3.00 -10.26
N TRP A 6 26.46 2.03 -10.29
CA TRP A 6 25.00 2.26 -10.28
C TRP A 6 24.38 2.12 -8.87
N ARG A 7 25.16 1.67 -7.88
CA ARG A 7 24.69 1.43 -6.51
C ARG A 7 24.05 2.65 -5.84
N ASN A 8 24.50 3.85 -6.19
CA ASN A 8 24.00 5.10 -5.58
C ASN A 8 22.83 5.72 -6.35
N VAL A 9 22.54 5.27 -7.58
CA VAL A 9 21.50 5.88 -8.42
C VAL A 9 20.11 5.87 -7.77
N PRO A 10 19.64 4.78 -7.13
CA PRO A 10 18.36 4.80 -6.44
C PRO A 10 18.30 5.86 -5.33
N LYS A 11 19.40 6.07 -4.59
CA LYS A 11 19.47 7.08 -3.53
C LYS A 11 19.34 8.48 -4.09
N TRP A 12 20.03 8.77 -5.21
CA TRP A 12 19.93 10.06 -5.88
C TRP A 12 18.52 10.31 -6.43
N LEU A 13 17.88 9.31 -7.02
CA LEU A 13 16.51 9.41 -7.52
C LEU A 13 15.51 9.67 -6.37
N MET A 14 15.65 8.97 -5.24
CA MET A 14 14.83 9.20 -4.05
C MET A 14 15.03 10.61 -3.48
N ALA A 15 16.28 11.09 -3.41
CA ALA A 15 16.59 12.43 -2.93
C ALA A 15 16.02 13.52 -3.85
N ALA A 16 16.20 13.38 -5.17
CA ALA A 16 15.65 14.30 -6.15
C ALA A 16 14.11 14.31 -6.13
N GLY A 17 13.47 13.14 -6.06
CA GLY A 17 12.02 13.02 -5.92
C GLY A 17 11.50 13.66 -4.64
N GLY A 18 12.18 13.43 -3.51
CA GLY A 18 11.85 14.05 -2.22
C GLY A 18 11.98 15.58 -2.24
N ALA A 19 13.06 16.11 -2.83
CA ALA A 19 13.25 17.55 -3.00
C ALA A 19 12.16 18.16 -3.90
N GLY A 20 11.81 17.50 -5.01
CA GLY A 20 10.72 17.93 -5.89
C GLY A 20 9.37 17.93 -5.18
N ALA A 21 9.08 16.92 -4.36
CA ALA A 21 7.88 16.85 -3.54
C ALA A 21 7.80 18.00 -2.52
N LEU A 22 8.90 18.32 -1.84
CA LEU A 22 8.97 19.44 -0.90
C LEU A 22 8.79 20.80 -1.60
N LEU A 23 9.42 21.00 -2.76
CA LEU A 23 9.21 22.20 -3.57
C LEU A 23 7.75 22.33 -4.01
N GLY A 24 7.14 21.24 -4.47
CA GLY A 24 5.72 21.20 -4.83
C GLY A 24 4.80 21.57 -3.66
N LEU A 25 5.09 21.07 -2.46
CA LEU A 25 4.35 21.38 -1.24
C LEU A 25 4.41 22.88 -0.89
N ILE A 26 5.56 23.52 -1.08
CA ILE A 26 5.76 24.94 -0.77
C ILE A 26 5.09 25.83 -1.82
N LEU A 27 5.20 25.48 -3.10
CA LEU A 27 4.72 26.30 -4.21
C LEU A 27 3.21 26.17 -4.45
N SER A 28 2.67 24.95 -4.38
CA SER A 28 1.24 24.69 -4.61
C SER A 28 0.78 23.46 -3.82
N PRO A 29 0.32 23.66 -2.57
CA PRO A 29 -0.13 22.56 -1.70
C PRO A 29 -1.27 21.72 -2.30
N THR A 30 -2.16 22.36 -3.07
CA THR A 30 -3.29 21.68 -3.72
C THR A 30 -2.83 20.77 -4.85
N GLN A 31 -1.94 21.27 -5.73
CA GLN A 31 -1.38 20.44 -6.79
C GLN A 31 -0.55 19.29 -6.22
N PHE A 32 0.24 19.57 -5.18
CA PHE A 32 0.98 18.56 -4.44
C PHE A 32 0.06 17.45 -3.93
N ALA A 33 -1.07 17.79 -3.30
CA ALA A 33 -1.99 16.80 -2.76
C ALA A 33 -2.47 15.83 -3.85
N TYR A 34 -2.95 16.34 -5.00
CA TYR A 34 -3.45 15.50 -6.08
C TYR A 34 -2.36 14.64 -6.71
N SER A 35 -1.17 15.21 -6.97
CA SER A 35 -0.05 14.47 -7.52
C SER A 35 0.49 13.41 -6.56
N TRP A 36 0.52 13.71 -5.25
CA TRP A 36 0.92 12.76 -4.21
C TRP A 36 -0.07 11.61 -4.10
N LEU A 37 -1.38 11.91 -4.11
CA LEU A 37 -2.43 10.88 -4.10
C LEU A 37 -2.29 9.95 -5.31
N LEU A 38 -2.07 10.48 -6.51
CA LEU A 38 -1.88 9.68 -7.72
C LEU A 38 -0.68 8.73 -7.58
N ALA A 39 0.49 9.26 -7.18
CA ALA A 39 1.69 8.47 -7.00
C ALA A 39 1.52 7.41 -5.90
N PHE A 40 0.86 7.77 -4.80
CA PHE A 40 0.53 6.85 -3.71
C PHE A 40 -0.36 5.71 -4.21
N MET A 41 -1.44 6.00 -4.94
CA MET A 41 -2.37 4.98 -5.46
C MET A 41 -1.68 4.05 -6.46
N PHE A 42 -0.75 4.56 -7.26
CA PHE A 42 0.08 3.74 -8.13
C PHE A 42 0.98 2.77 -7.33
N CYS A 43 1.70 3.25 -6.32
CA CYS A 43 2.52 2.38 -5.47
C CYS A 43 1.69 1.37 -4.67
N LEU A 44 0.51 1.79 -4.20
CA LEU A 44 -0.43 0.94 -3.48
C LEU A 44 -0.93 -0.21 -4.37
N SER A 45 -1.30 0.07 -5.63
CA SER A 45 -1.79 -0.95 -6.55
C SER A 45 -0.70 -1.99 -6.87
N LEU A 46 0.57 -1.61 -6.96
CA LEU A 46 1.68 -2.55 -7.12
C LEU A 46 1.84 -3.46 -5.91
N CYS A 47 1.72 -2.91 -4.69
CA CYS A 47 1.85 -3.70 -3.45
C CYS A 47 0.68 -4.68 -3.27
N LEU A 48 -0.56 -4.20 -3.51
CA LEU A 48 -1.75 -5.05 -3.40
C LEU A 48 -1.84 -6.06 -4.54
N GLY A 49 -1.41 -5.70 -5.75
CA GLY A 49 -1.30 -6.63 -6.87
C GLY A 49 -0.29 -7.74 -6.59
N ALA A 50 0.87 -7.41 -6.00
CA ALA A 50 1.84 -8.41 -5.58
C ALA A 50 1.29 -9.31 -4.47
N LEU A 51 0.58 -8.75 -3.48
CA LEU A 51 -0.09 -9.54 -2.43
C LEU A 51 -1.12 -10.50 -3.01
N PHE A 52 -1.93 -10.03 -3.95
CA PHE A 52 -2.88 -10.85 -4.69
C PHE A 52 -2.20 -12.02 -5.42
N LEU A 53 -1.10 -11.76 -6.13
CA LEU A 53 -0.35 -12.82 -6.83
C LEU A 53 0.24 -13.86 -5.86
N VAL A 54 0.68 -13.45 -4.67
CA VAL A 54 1.15 -14.38 -3.63
C VAL A 54 0.01 -15.27 -3.13
N MET A 55 -1.15 -14.69 -2.82
CA MET A 55 -2.32 -15.48 -2.38
C MET A 55 -2.77 -16.45 -3.48
N MET A 56 -2.88 -15.96 -4.72
CA MET A 56 -3.24 -16.76 -5.89
C MET A 56 -2.28 -17.95 -6.09
N HIS A 57 -0.97 -17.76 -5.88
CA HIS A 57 0.01 -18.84 -5.96
C HIS A 57 -0.32 -20.00 -5.01
N HIS A 58 -0.69 -19.68 -3.77
CA HIS A 58 -1.03 -20.69 -2.76
C HIS A 58 -2.43 -21.29 -2.97
N LEU A 59 -3.38 -20.53 -3.49
CA LEU A 59 -4.74 -21.00 -3.73
C LEU A 59 -4.82 -22.02 -4.88
N PHE A 60 -4.08 -21.78 -5.96
CA PHE A 60 -4.11 -22.63 -7.17
C PHE A 60 -2.93 -23.61 -7.30
N ASP A 61 -2.01 -23.64 -6.32
CA ASP A 61 -0.77 -24.42 -6.40
C ASP A 61 0.00 -24.17 -7.71
N ALA A 62 0.09 -22.90 -8.11
CA ALA A 62 0.58 -22.50 -9.41
C ALA A 62 2.11 -22.63 -9.52
N GLY A 63 2.61 -23.77 -10.02
CA GLY A 63 4.04 -24.07 -10.14
C GLY A 63 4.86 -23.06 -10.95
N TRP A 64 4.27 -22.40 -11.95
CA TRP A 64 4.95 -21.40 -12.78
C TRP A 64 5.33 -20.12 -12.01
N SER A 65 4.64 -19.81 -10.91
CA SER A 65 4.85 -18.58 -10.15
C SER A 65 5.86 -18.73 -9.00
N VAL A 66 6.43 -19.92 -8.82
CA VAL A 66 7.49 -20.19 -7.83
C VAL A 66 8.69 -19.22 -7.95
N PRO A 67 9.24 -18.94 -9.16
CA PRO A 67 10.41 -18.06 -9.27
C PRO A 67 10.11 -16.60 -8.90
N ILE A 68 8.89 -16.13 -9.16
CA ILE A 68 8.48 -14.74 -8.88
C ILE A 68 7.91 -14.55 -7.47
N ARG A 69 7.54 -15.64 -6.78
CA ARG A 69 6.89 -15.60 -5.47
C ARG A 69 7.66 -14.76 -4.46
N ARG A 70 8.97 -14.98 -4.30
CA ARG A 70 9.82 -14.25 -3.36
C ARG A 70 9.88 -12.74 -3.66
N PHE A 71 9.89 -12.38 -4.95
CA PHE A 71 9.87 -10.99 -5.38
C PHE A 71 8.52 -10.34 -5.06
N CYS A 72 7.41 -11.03 -5.35
CA CYS A 72 6.07 -10.55 -4.99
C CYS A 72 5.87 -10.45 -3.47
N GLU A 73 6.37 -11.39 -2.67
CA GLU A 73 6.36 -11.31 -1.20
C GLU A 73 7.12 -10.07 -0.69
N HIS A 74 8.25 -9.73 -1.30
CA HIS A 74 9.00 -8.52 -0.96
C HIS A 74 8.23 -7.24 -1.29
N ILE A 75 7.62 -7.17 -2.48
CA ILE A 75 6.80 -6.02 -2.88
C ILE A 75 5.56 -5.89 -1.99
N ALA A 76 4.84 -6.99 -1.75
CA ALA A 76 3.65 -7.02 -0.89
C ALA A 76 3.99 -6.54 0.54
N ASN A 77 5.16 -6.90 1.06
CA ASN A 77 5.58 -6.48 2.39
C ASN A 77 6.04 -5.02 2.46
N LEU A 78 6.09 -4.26 1.35
CA LEU A 78 6.31 -2.81 1.39
C LEU A 78 5.13 -2.05 2.00
N VAL A 79 3.96 -2.71 2.13
CA VAL A 79 2.80 -2.15 2.85
C VAL A 79 3.19 -1.71 4.27
N TRP A 80 4.08 -2.45 4.94
CA TRP A 80 4.62 -2.10 6.25
C TRP A 80 6.17 -1.99 6.24
N PRO A 81 6.77 -0.87 6.69
CA PRO A 81 6.15 0.38 7.17
C PRO A 81 5.98 1.46 6.10
N TRP A 82 6.49 1.24 4.88
CA TRP A 82 6.73 2.32 3.91
C TRP A 82 5.46 2.95 3.35
N LEU A 83 4.50 2.16 2.86
CA LEU A 83 3.24 2.72 2.36
C LEU A 83 2.44 3.43 3.46
N LEU A 84 2.52 2.95 4.71
CA LEU A 84 1.86 3.61 5.82
C LEU A 84 2.46 5.00 6.09
N ILE A 85 3.79 5.15 6.02
CA ILE A 85 4.45 6.45 6.12
C ILE A 85 4.03 7.35 4.95
N LEU A 86 3.98 6.82 3.73
CA LEU A 86 3.57 7.57 2.54
C LEU A 86 2.08 7.93 2.50
N PHE A 87 1.26 7.27 3.33
CA PHE A 87 -0.15 7.62 3.52
C PHE A 87 -0.33 8.84 4.44
N ILE A 88 0.66 9.23 5.25
CA ILE A 88 0.54 10.37 6.18
C ILE A 88 0.18 11.68 5.45
N PRO A 89 0.86 12.08 4.36
CA PRO A 89 0.47 13.28 3.63
C PRO A 89 -0.93 13.19 3.02
N VAL A 90 -1.35 12.00 2.58
CA VAL A 90 -2.71 11.76 2.06
C VAL A 90 -3.74 11.98 3.16
N ALA A 91 -3.50 11.43 4.36
CA ALA A 91 -4.37 11.59 5.51
C ALA A 91 -4.48 13.07 5.94
N LEU A 92 -3.36 13.78 6.05
CA LEU A 92 -3.35 15.20 6.45
C LEU A 92 -4.03 16.12 5.42
N LEU A 93 -3.87 15.81 4.13
CA LEU A 93 -4.46 16.59 3.04
C LEU A 93 -5.84 16.06 2.60
N ALA A 94 -6.37 15.02 3.25
CA ALA A 94 -7.64 14.39 2.89
C ALA A 94 -8.79 15.40 2.80
N PRO A 95 -8.96 16.38 3.72
CA PRO A 95 -10.03 17.37 3.58
C PRO A 95 -9.90 18.23 2.33
N LYS A 96 -8.68 18.47 1.82
CA LYS A 96 -8.45 19.24 0.59
C LYS A 96 -8.62 18.38 -0.68
N LEU A 97 -8.34 17.09 -0.58
CA LEU A 97 -8.47 16.12 -1.66
C LEU A 97 -9.94 15.77 -1.94
N TYR A 98 -10.72 15.61 -0.87
CA TYR A 98 -12.07 15.09 -0.93
C TYR A 98 -13.08 16.20 -0.61
N GLY A 99 -13.72 16.76 -1.64
CA GLY A 99 -14.67 17.86 -1.47
C GLY A 99 -15.82 17.56 -0.49
N TRP A 100 -16.24 16.29 -0.40
CA TRP A 100 -17.28 15.85 0.53
C TRP A 100 -16.88 16.00 2.02
N MET A 101 -15.59 16.10 2.35
CA MET A 101 -15.12 16.33 3.72
C MET A 101 -15.26 17.79 4.17
N GLN A 102 -15.50 18.74 3.26
CA GLN A 102 -15.65 20.17 3.55
C GLN A 102 -17.11 20.66 3.47
N VAL A 103 -18.05 19.77 3.20
CA VAL A 103 -19.46 20.14 3.02
C VAL A 103 -20.05 20.59 4.36
N ALA A 104 -20.41 21.88 4.45
CA ALA A 104 -20.96 22.49 5.66
C ALA A 104 -22.37 21.96 6.02
N ASN A 105 -23.16 21.56 5.01
CA ASN A 105 -24.48 20.94 5.19
C ASN A 105 -24.55 19.59 4.47
N PRO A 106 -24.16 18.49 5.14
CA PRO A 106 -24.12 17.18 4.51
C PRO A 106 -25.51 16.62 4.15
N GLU A 107 -26.57 17.11 4.80
CA GLU A 107 -27.95 16.73 4.53
C GLU A 107 -28.52 17.36 3.25
N ALA A 108 -27.88 18.41 2.71
CA ALA A 108 -28.30 19.02 1.46
C ALA A 108 -27.93 18.15 0.23
N ASP A 109 -26.98 17.23 0.38
CA ASP A 109 -26.59 16.28 -0.67
C ASP A 109 -27.13 14.88 -0.35
N HIS A 110 -28.22 14.52 -1.03
CA HIS A 110 -28.88 13.23 -0.87
C HIS A 110 -27.94 12.04 -1.12
N ALA A 111 -26.96 12.19 -2.04
CA ALA A 111 -26.00 11.12 -2.35
C ALA A 111 -24.97 10.91 -1.23
N LEU A 112 -24.62 11.96 -0.48
CA LEU A 112 -23.74 11.87 0.68
C LEU A 112 -24.47 11.26 1.88
N HIS A 113 -25.71 11.68 2.11
CA HIS A 113 -26.54 11.19 3.20
C HIS A 113 -26.82 9.67 3.07
N ALA A 114 -27.03 9.16 1.86
CA ALA A 114 -27.22 7.72 1.64
C ALA A 114 -25.98 6.86 2.00
N LYS A 115 -24.78 7.46 2.05
CA LYS A 115 -23.50 6.78 2.33
C LYS A 115 -22.87 7.26 3.64
N TRP A 116 -23.68 7.90 4.49
CA TRP A 116 -23.26 8.59 5.70
C TRP A 116 -22.34 7.78 6.62
N PRO A 117 -22.56 6.48 6.88
CA PRO A 117 -21.70 5.74 7.82
C PRO A 117 -20.23 5.70 7.38
N LEU A 118 -19.98 5.66 6.06
CA LEU A 118 -18.64 5.56 5.48
C LEU A 118 -18.05 6.93 5.14
N PHE A 119 -18.88 7.86 4.65
CA PHE A 119 -18.47 9.18 4.18
C PHE A 119 -18.51 10.24 5.28
N THR A 120 -17.94 9.89 6.43
CA THR A 120 -17.56 10.84 7.48
C THR A 120 -16.03 10.90 7.57
N MET A 121 -15.47 11.95 8.17
CA MET A 121 -14.02 12.00 8.41
C MET A 121 -13.55 10.79 9.23
N ALA A 122 -14.27 10.46 10.30
CA ALA A 122 -13.97 9.29 11.13
C ALA A 122 -14.13 7.97 10.34
N GLY A 123 -15.20 7.83 9.54
CA GLY A 123 -15.43 6.67 8.69
C GLY A 123 -14.28 6.43 7.71
N PHE A 124 -13.81 7.47 7.03
CA PHE A 124 -12.67 7.37 6.12
C PHE A 124 -11.38 6.90 6.81
N TYR A 125 -11.02 7.50 7.96
CA TYR A 125 -9.81 7.10 8.68
C TYR A 125 -9.93 5.70 9.27
N LEU A 126 -11.11 5.34 9.78
CA LEU A 126 -11.37 4.00 10.32
C LEU A 126 -11.26 2.95 9.21
N THR A 127 -11.93 3.15 8.07
CA THR A 127 -11.86 2.23 6.94
C THR A 127 -10.43 2.13 6.40
N SER A 128 -9.72 3.25 6.27
CA SER A 128 -8.31 3.24 5.85
C SER A 128 -7.45 2.42 6.82
N ALA A 129 -7.62 2.61 8.13
CA ALA A 129 -6.89 1.87 9.16
C ALA A 129 -7.21 0.37 9.12
N VAL A 130 -8.48 -0.01 8.95
CA VAL A 130 -8.91 -1.41 8.80
C VAL A 130 -8.30 -2.04 7.55
N CYS A 131 -8.35 -1.35 6.40
CA CYS A 131 -7.73 -1.83 5.16
C CYS A 131 -6.23 -2.08 5.34
N PHE A 132 -5.50 -1.10 5.89
CA PHE A 132 -4.07 -1.26 6.17
C PHE A 132 -3.81 -2.39 7.16
N ALA A 133 -4.59 -2.50 8.24
CA ALA A 133 -4.43 -3.57 9.21
C ALA A 133 -4.56 -4.96 8.56
N ILE A 134 -5.55 -5.16 7.70
CA ILE A 134 -5.77 -6.40 6.97
C ILE A 134 -4.59 -6.68 6.02
N TRP A 135 -4.19 -5.70 5.21
CA TRP A 135 -3.09 -5.88 4.24
C TRP A 135 -1.76 -6.17 4.92
N ILE A 136 -1.46 -5.46 6.02
CA ILE A 136 -0.26 -5.68 6.84
C ILE A 136 -0.29 -7.07 7.44
N TRP A 137 -1.43 -7.48 8.00
CA TRP A 137 -1.60 -8.80 8.60
C TRP A 137 -1.37 -9.90 7.55
N LEU A 138 -2.03 -9.84 6.40
CA LEU A 138 -1.87 -10.82 5.31
C LEU A 138 -0.41 -10.88 4.82
N ALA A 139 0.16 -9.75 4.40
CA ALA A 139 1.49 -9.69 3.82
C ALA A 139 2.56 -10.22 4.78
N ARG A 140 2.47 -9.85 6.08
CA ARG A 140 3.45 -10.28 7.09
C ARG A 140 3.31 -11.75 7.44
N ASN A 141 2.08 -12.27 7.60
CA ASN A 141 1.88 -13.66 7.95
C ASN A 141 2.29 -14.61 6.82
N LEU A 142 1.97 -14.27 5.57
CA LEU A 142 2.41 -15.02 4.39
C LEU A 142 3.94 -15.03 4.29
N ARG A 143 4.59 -13.86 4.42
CA ARG A 143 6.06 -13.78 4.39
C ARG A 143 6.71 -14.53 5.55
N ALA A 144 6.18 -14.41 6.77
CA ALA A 144 6.72 -15.10 7.93
C ALA A 144 6.62 -16.62 7.79
N ALA A 145 5.47 -17.14 7.33
CA ALA A 145 5.30 -18.56 7.05
C ALA A 145 6.22 -19.05 5.93
N SER A 146 6.40 -18.24 4.89
CA SER A 146 7.29 -18.54 3.77
C SER A 146 8.77 -18.57 4.19
N LEU A 147 9.21 -17.69 5.09
CA LEU A 147 10.57 -17.71 5.64
C LEU A 147 10.80 -18.90 6.60
N GLU A 148 9.77 -19.28 7.35
CA GLU A 148 9.84 -20.45 8.24
C GLU A 148 9.93 -21.76 7.44
N GLN A 149 9.26 -21.82 6.29
CA GLN A 149 9.38 -22.95 5.37
C GLN A 149 10.81 -23.15 4.86
N ASP A 150 11.53 -22.06 4.55
CA ASP A 150 12.93 -22.15 4.10
C ASP A 150 13.86 -22.68 5.20
N ARG A 151 13.53 -22.44 6.47
CA ARG A 151 14.33 -22.88 7.63
C ARG A 151 14.09 -24.34 7.98
N THR A 152 12.83 -24.75 7.97
CA THR A 152 12.39 -26.06 8.51
C THR A 152 12.16 -27.10 7.43
N GLY A 153 11.83 -26.70 6.21
CA GLY A 153 11.37 -27.59 5.15
C GLY A 153 10.01 -28.26 5.42
N ALA A 154 9.31 -27.87 6.49
CA ALA A 154 8.09 -28.55 6.93
C ALA A 154 6.87 -28.22 6.03
N ALA A 155 6.08 -29.25 5.71
CA ALA A 155 4.86 -29.11 4.90
C ALA A 155 3.75 -28.27 5.60
N GLU A 156 3.78 -28.20 6.93
CA GLU A 156 2.85 -27.41 7.76
C GLU A 156 2.83 -25.92 7.38
N CYS A 157 3.99 -25.37 6.99
CA CYS A 157 4.09 -23.98 6.57
C CYS A 157 3.28 -23.72 5.29
N THR A 158 3.27 -24.67 4.34
CA THR A 158 2.47 -24.60 3.12
C THR A 158 0.98 -24.61 3.45
N PHE A 159 0.53 -25.50 4.34
CA PHE A 159 -0.88 -25.55 4.76
C PHE A 159 -1.32 -24.25 5.44
N ARG A 160 -0.45 -23.65 6.26
CA ARG A 160 -0.71 -22.35 6.89
C ARG A 160 -0.86 -21.23 5.86
N MET A 161 -0.02 -21.19 4.82
CA MET A 161 -0.13 -20.18 3.76
C MET A 161 -1.40 -20.35 2.91
N ARG A 162 -1.83 -21.59 2.65
CA ARG A 162 -3.11 -21.89 2.01
C ARG A 162 -4.31 -21.44 2.82
N ARG A 163 -4.24 -21.51 4.15
CA ARG A 163 -5.32 -21.04 5.03
C ARG A 163 -5.51 -19.53 5.00
N TYR A 164 -4.42 -18.79 4.79
CA TYR A 164 -4.45 -17.32 4.74
C TYR A 164 -4.79 -16.75 3.36
N SER A 165 -4.76 -17.58 2.31
CA SER A 165 -4.99 -17.21 0.90
C SER A 165 -6.38 -17.63 0.45
#